data_AF-A0A3M1FBW1-F1
#
_entry.id   AF-A0A3M1FBW1-F1
#
_cell.length_a   1.000
_cell.length_b   1.000
_cell.length_c   1.000
_cell.angle_alpha   90.00
_cell.angle_beta   90.00
_cell.angle_gamma   90.00
#
_symmetry.space_group_name_H-M   'P 1'
#
loop_
_entity.id
_entity.type
_entity.pdbx_description
1 polymer ?
#
loop_
_entity_poly.entity_id
_entity_poly.type
_entity_poly.pdbx_seq_one_letter_code
_entity_poly.pdbx_strand_id
1 'polypeptide(L)' 'HEYGHLLYDLQEDYVQEHPLQDEALEARMIDLMVRLMQASDAPPEQFERLGLLAVTNP' A
#
# COMPACT_ATOMS: atom_id res chain seq x y z
N HIS A 1 5.13 -13.35 10.62
CA HIS A 1 4.78 -12.95 9.25
C HIS A 1 4.26 -11.53 9.37
N GLU A 2 5.08 -10.54 9.04
CA GLU A 2 4.60 -9.16 8.95
C GLU A 2 3.75 -9.07 7.69
N TYR A 3 2.46 -8.80 7.85
CA TYR A 3 1.57 -8.50 6.75
C TYR A 3 1.75 -7.02 6.42
N GLY A 4 2.27 -6.75 5.23
CA GLY A 4 2.52 -5.41 4.73
C GLY A 4 2.13 -5.30 3.27
N HIS A 5 2.71 -4.36 2.56
CA HIS A 5 2.52 -4.18 1.13
C HIS A 5 3.88 -4.25 0.42
N LEU A 6 3.83 -4.62 -0.85
CA LEU A 6 4.99 -4.67 -1.74
C LEU A 6 4.65 -3.87 -2.99
N LEU A 7 5.65 -3.21 -3.54
CA LEU A 7 5.56 -2.52 -4.82
C LEU A 7 6.36 -3.28 -5.86
N TYR A 8 5.82 -3.35 -7.07
CA TYR A 8 6.46 -4.00 -8.21
C TYR A 8 6.36 -3.09 -9.43
N ASP A 9 7.41 -3.08 -10.23
CA ASP A 9 7.34 -2.48 -11.56
C ASP A 9 6.82 -3.54 -12.54
N LEU A 10 5.55 -3.44 -12.94
CA LEU A 10 4.97 -4.42 -13.85
C LEU A 10 5.55 -4.35 -15.28
N GLN A 11 6.26 -3.28 -15.64
CA GLN A 11 6.91 -3.17 -16.95
C GLN A 11 8.20 -4.00 -16.98
N GLU A 12 8.99 -3.96 -15.92
CA GLU A 12 10.27 -4.68 -15.83
C GLU A 12 10.14 -6.04 -15.14
N ASP A 13 9.16 -6.19 -14.25
CA ASP A 13 8.92 -7.37 -13.40
C ASP A 13 7.43 -7.76 -13.42
N TYR A 14 6.96 -8.18 -14.60
CA TYR A 14 5.58 -8.63 -14.80
C TYR A 14 5.18 -9.79 -13.85
N VAL A 15 6.13 -10.64 -13.47
CA VAL A 15 5.91 -11.80 -12.60
C VAL A 15 5.98 -11.48 -11.11
N GLN A 16 6.32 -10.23 -10.74
CA GLN A 16 6.37 -9.75 -9.36
C GLN A 16 7.36 -10.52 -8.47
N GLU A 17 8.54 -10.85 -9.01
CA GLU A 17 9.60 -11.55 -8.27
C GLU A 17 10.55 -10.58 -7.54
N HIS A 18 10.61 -9.32 -7.97
CA HIS A 18 11.58 -8.31 -7.54
C HIS A 18 10.86 -7.09 -6.96
N PRO A 19 10.51 -7.11 -5.66
CA PRO A 19 9.86 -5.97 -5.02
C PRO A 19 10.77 -4.74 -5.02
N LEU A 20 10.19 -3.58 -5.32
CA LEU A 20 10.83 -2.27 -5.24
C LEU A 20 11.05 -1.88 -3.78
N GLN A 21 12.25 -1.38 -3.48
CA GLN A 21 12.61 -0.79 -2.20
C GLN A 21 12.91 0.71 -2.40
N ASP A 22 11.85 1.52 -2.40
CA ASP A 22 11.92 2.97 -2.52
C ASP A 22 10.90 3.60 -1.56
N GLU A 23 11.40 4.15 -0.45
CA GLU A 23 10.57 4.71 0.62
C GLU A 23 9.68 5.86 0.15
N ALA A 24 10.17 6.69 -0.78
CA ALA A 24 9.43 7.84 -1.27
C ALA A 24 8.29 7.41 -2.20
N LEU A 25 8.56 6.42 -3.06
CA LEU A 25 7.55 5.82 -3.91
C LEU A 25 6.50 5.08 -3.07
N GLU A 26 6.93 4.32 -2.08
CA GLU A 26 6.07 3.59 -1.14
C GLU A 26 5.12 4.55 -0.41
N ALA A 27 5.66 5.60 0.22
CA ALA A 27 4.84 6.61 0.90
C ALA A 27 3.80 7.26 -0.03
N ARG A 28 4.19 7.57 -1.28
CA ARG A 28 3.27 8.12 -2.28
C ARG A 28 2.17 7.13 -2.65
N MET A 29 2.49 5.85 -2.84
CA MET A 29 1.49 4.84 -3.19
C MET A 29 0.53 4.57 -2.04
N ILE A 30 1.02 4.55 -0.79
CA ILE A 30 0.17 4.45 0.41
C ILE A 30 -0.81 5.62 0.46
N ASP A 31 -0.37 6.87 0.30
CA ASP A 31 -1.24 8.06 0.34
C ASP A 31 -2.35 7.98 -0.72
N LEU A 32 -2.03 7.57 -1.95
CA LEU A 32 -3.03 7.36 -3.00
C LEU A 32 -4.02 6.25 -2.63
N MET A 33 -3.54 5.13 -2.08
CA MET A 33 -4.38 4.01 -1.67
C MET A 33 -5.34 4.40 -0.54
N VAL A 34 -4.85 5.08 0.50
CA VAL A 34 -5.67 5.57 1.62
C VAL A 34 -6.76 6.50 1.13
N ARG A 35 -6.45 7.46 0.26
CA ARG A 35 -7.44 8.39 -0.30
C ARG A 35 -8.54 7.67 -1.08
N LEU A 36 -8.17 6.68 -1.89
CA LEU A 36 -9.14 5.88 -2.66
C LEU A 36 -10.02 5.02 -1.75
N MET A 37 -9.42 4.41 -0.72
CA MET A 37 -10.15 3.61 0.27
C MET A 37 -11.16 4.47 1.05
N GLN A 38 -10.75 5.65 1.51
CA GLN A 38 -11.65 6.61 2.15
C GLN A 38 -12.76 7.07 1.22
N ALA A 39 -12.44 7.43 -0.03
CA ALA A 39 -13.42 7.85 -1.02
C ALA A 39 -14.42 6.74 -1.41
N SER A 40 -14.08 5.48 -1.13
CA SER A 40 -14.92 4.32 -1.40
C SER A 40 -15.62 3.78 -0.14
N ASP A 41 -15.55 4.51 0.99
CA ASP A 41 -16.05 4.08 2.30
C ASP A 41 -15.57 2.66 2.68
N ALA A 42 -14.30 2.35 2.37
CA ALA A 42 -13.73 1.05 2.68
C ALA A 42 -13.80 0.78 4.19
N PRO A 43 -14.16 -0.43 4.62
CA PRO A 43 -14.33 -0.72 6.03
C PRO A 43 -12.96 -0.79 6.74
N PRO A 44 -12.88 -0.46 8.05
CA PRO A 44 -11.63 -0.34 8.80
C PRO A 44 -10.69 -1.57 8.72
N GLU A 45 -11.27 -2.76 8.63
CA GLU A 45 -10.53 -4.02 8.53
C GLU A 45 -9.68 -4.10 7.25
N GLN A 46 -10.00 -3.31 6.22
CA GLN A 46 -9.17 -3.22 5.01
C GLN A 46 -7.86 -2.48 5.25
N PHE A 47 -7.88 -1.45 6.10
CA PHE A 47 -6.66 -0.74 6.48
C PHE A 47 -5.80 -1.59 7.40
N GLU A 48 -6.42 -2.35 8.31
CA GLU A 48 -5.73 -3.35 9.16
C GLU A 48 -4.99 -4.39 8.33
N ARG A 49 -5.68 -4.98 7.35
CA ARG A 49 -5.09 -6.00 6.46
C ARG A 49 -3.86 -5.51 5.72
N LEU A 50 -3.80 -4.22 5.40
CA LEU A 50 -2.71 -3.59 4.66
C LEU A 50 -1.64 -2.96 5.57
N GLY A 51 -1.81 -3.03 6.89
CA GLY A 51 -0.89 -2.42 7.86
C GLY A 51 -0.95 -0.88 7.89
N LEU A 52 -2.04 -0.27 7.42
CA LEU A 52 -2.15 1.18 7.20
C LEU A 52 -2.85 1.96 8.32
N LEU A 53 -3.22 1.31 9.43
CA LEU A 53 -3.89 1.96 10.55
C LEU A 53 -3.13 3.19 11.10
N ALA A 54 -1.79 3.11 11.14
CA ALA A 54 -0.94 4.20 11.63
C ALA A 54 -0.93 5.42 10.68
N VAL A 55 -1.18 5.22 9.39
CA VAL A 55 -1.20 6.29 8.38
C VAL A 55 -2.57 6.98 8.31
N THR A 56 -3.63 6.27 8.70
CA THR A 56 -5.00 6.80 8.70
C THR A 56 -5.36 7.67 9.90
N ASN A 57 -4.50 7.76 10.92
CA ASN A 57 -4.76 8.53 12.12
C ASN A 57 -3.85 9.77 12.17
N PRO A 58 -4.36 10.99 11.91
CA PRO A 58 -3.59 12.23 12.07
C PRO A 58 -3.32 12.58 13.54
#